data_AF-A0A9J6ZEN1-F1
#
_entry.id   AF-A0A9J6ZEN1-F1
#
_cell.length_a   1.000
_cell.length_b   1.000
_cell.length_c   1.000
_cell.angle_alpha   90.00
_cell.angle_beta   90.00
_cell.angle_gamma   90.00
#
_symmetry.space_group_name_H-M   'P 1'
#
loop_
_entity.id
_entity.type
_entity.pdbx_description
1 polymer ?
#
loop_
_entity_poly.entity_id
_entity_poly.type
_entity_poly.pdbx_seq_one_letter_code
_entity_poly.pdbx_strand_id
1 'polypeptide(L)'
;MNEKQMKNTSIRINGIPFEGTFSISFAPKVSKDDVIKAFKNTRAAERITEIKIEIDEQLDALSNAIQTEDQTAIQVATNKLQELHTESLQLEI
;
A
#
# COMPACT_ATOMS: atom_id res chain seq x y z
N MET A 1 -23.47 -12.34 -2.24
CA MET A 1 -24.75 -11.68 -1.89
C MET A 1 -25.08 -12.09 -0.46
N ASN A 2 -24.74 -11.27 0.54
CA ASN A 2 -24.91 -11.64 1.95
C ASN A 2 -26.34 -11.34 2.39
N GLU A 3 -27.12 -12.37 2.66
CA GLU A 3 -28.48 -12.25 3.22
C GLU A 3 -28.43 -11.60 4.60
N LYS A 4 -29.06 -10.42 4.70
CA LYS A 4 -29.29 -9.71 5.94
C LYS A 4 -30.42 -10.40 6.70
N GLN A 5 -30.09 -11.34 7.59
CA GLN A 5 -31.13 -11.96 8.43
C GLN A 5 -31.63 -10.97 9.49
N MET A 6 -32.92 -10.64 9.40
CA MET A 6 -33.63 -9.83 10.39
C MET A 6 -34.24 -10.77 11.43
N LYS A 7 -33.75 -10.74 12.67
CA LYS A 7 -34.33 -11.49 13.79
C LYS A 7 -35.05 -10.52 14.73
N ASN A 8 -36.34 -10.76 14.99
CA ASN A 8 -37.05 -10.10 16.08
C ASN A 8 -36.51 -10.65 17.40
N THR A 9 -35.76 -9.85 18.14
CA THR A 9 -35.28 -10.20 19.48
C THR A 9 -35.62 -9.04 20.41
N SER A 10 -36.42 -9.32 21.43
CA SER A 10 -36.64 -8.39 22.54
C SER A 10 -35.35 -8.33 23.38
N ILE A 11 -34.70 -7.18 23.39
CA ILE A 11 -33.50 -6.94 24.20
C ILE A 11 -33.84 -5.91 25.27
N ARG A 12 -33.26 -6.08 26.46
CA ARG A 12 -33.40 -5.13 27.57
C ARG A 12 -32.19 -4.22 27.60
N ILE A 13 -32.40 -2.91 27.50
CA ILE A 13 -31.37 -1.90 27.74
C ILE A 13 -31.70 -1.24 29.08
N ASN A 14 -30.83 -1.41 30.08
CA ASN A 14 -31.05 -0.88 31.45
C ASN A 14 -32.41 -1.28 32.06
N GLY A 15 -32.85 -2.53 31.81
CA GLY A 15 -34.12 -3.06 32.34
C GLY A 15 -35.37 -2.62 31.56
N ILE A 16 -35.25 -1.69 30.61
CA ILE A 16 -36.36 -1.24 29.76
C ILE A 16 -36.47 -2.18 28.55
N PRO A 17 -37.64 -2.80 28.29
CA PRO A 17 -37.86 -3.59 27.09
C PRO A 17 -37.87 -2.65 25.88
N PHE A 18 -37.00 -2.93 24.92
CA PHE A 18 -36.95 -2.20 23.67
C PHE A 18 -37.27 -3.16 22.51
N GLU A 19 -38.34 -2.87 21.79
CA GLU A 19 -38.67 -3.56 20.54
C GLU A 19 -38.17 -2.75 19.36
N GLY A 20 -37.22 -3.31 18.61
CA GLY A 20 -36.67 -2.67 17.43
C GLY A 20 -35.95 -3.66 16.54
N THR A 21 -35.84 -3.32 15.26
CA THR A 21 -35.16 -4.16 14.27
C THR A 21 -33.68 -3.78 14.21
N PHE A 22 -32.82 -4.65 14.70
CA PHE A 22 -31.38 -4.42 14.70
C PHE A 22 -30.72 -5.14 13.52
N SER A 23 -29.85 -4.43 12.81
CA SER A 23 -28.97 -5.02 11.81
C SER A 23 -27.66 -5.39 12.48
N ILE A 24 -27.48 -6.66 12.85
CA ILE A 24 -26.19 -7.16 13.34
C ILE A 24 -25.29 -7.38 12.12
N SER A 25 -24.44 -6.42 11.82
CA SER A 25 -23.36 -6.59 10.85
C SER A 25 -22.18 -7.28 11.53
N PHE A 26 -21.93 -8.54 11.20
CA PHE A 26 -20.70 -9.22 11.58
C PHE A 26 -19.51 -8.48 10.95
N ALA A 27 -18.52 -8.09 11.76
CA ALA A 27 -17.25 -7.60 11.26
C ALA A 27 -16.67 -8.64 10.28
N PRO A 28 -16.10 -8.22 9.13
CA PRO A 28 -15.55 -9.16 8.16
C PRO A 28 -14.49 -10.03 8.86
N LYS A 29 -14.63 -11.36 8.75
CA LYS A 29 -13.60 -12.29 9.20
C LYS A 29 -12.35 -12.04 8.36
N VAL A 30 -11.38 -11.33 8.92
CA VAL A 30 -10.06 -11.12 8.30
C VAL A 30 -9.43 -12.49 8.07
N SER A 31 -9.22 -12.86 6.81
CA SER A 31 -8.55 -14.09 6.43
C SER A 31 -7.03 -13.92 6.47
N LYS A 32 -6.30 -15.04 6.46
CA LYS A 32 -4.83 -15.00 6.33
C LYS A 32 -4.41 -14.33 5.02
N ASP A 33 -5.16 -14.54 3.95
CA ASP A 33 -4.89 -13.95 2.64
C ASP A 33 -5.05 -12.42 2.67
N ASP A 34 -6.03 -11.90 3.43
CA ASP A 34 -6.21 -10.47 3.63
C ASP A 34 -5.01 -9.83 4.34
N VAL A 35 -4.46 -10.51 5.35
CA VAL A 35 -3.25 -10.06 6.07
C VAL A 35 -2.03 -10.08 5.15
N ILE A 36 -1.85 -11.16 4.38
CA ILE A 36 -0.73 -11.28 3.43
C ILE A 36 -0.79 -10.18 2.37
N LYS A 37 -1.99 -9.89 1.84
CA LYS A 37 -2.20 -8.83 0.86
C LYS A 37 -1.89 -7.45 1.46
N ALA A 38 -2.39 -7.16 2.66
CA ALA A 38 -2.10 -5.90 3.35
C ALA A 38 -0.60 -5.73 3.62
N PHE A 39 0.09 -6.80 4.02
CA PHE A 39 1.53 -6.78 4.26
C PHE A 39 2.33 -6.54 2.97
N LYS A 40 1.97 -7.22 1.87
CA LYS A 40 2.59 -6.99 0.55
C LYS A 40 2.41 -5.55 0.08
N ASN A 41 1.21 -4.99 0.24
CA ASN A 41 0.93 -3.60 -0.13
C ASN A 41 1.74 -2.61 0.72
N THR A 42 1.89 -2.88 2.02
CA THR A 42 2.71 -2.04 2.92
C THR A 42 4.18 -2.05 2.50
N ARG A 43 4.74 -3.24 2.24
CA ARG A 43 6.12 -3.37 1.75
C ARG A 43 6.34 -2.71 0.38
N ALA A 44 5.39 -2.85 -0.54
CA ALA A 44 5.48 -2.19 -1.83
C ALA A 44 5.49 -0.66 -1.68
N ALA A 45 4.66 -0.11 -0.79
CA ALA A 45 4.63 1.31 -0.50
C ALA A 45 5.92 1.82 0.18
N GLU A 46 6.47 1.05 1.11
CA GLU A 46 7.78 1.33 1.73
C GLU A 46 8.88 1.36 0.67
N ARG A 47 8.93 0.35 -0.21
CA ARG A 47 9.95 0.28 -1.26
C ARG A 47 9.81 1.40 -2.29
N ILE A 48 8.59 1.75 -2.70
CA ILE A 48 8.36 2.91 -3.59
C ILE A 48 8.89 4.21 -2.93
N THR A 49 8.77 4.33 -1.62
CA THR A 49 9.29 5.49 -0.89
C THR A 49 10.82 5.52 -0.92
N GLU A 50 11.48 4.39 -0.71
CA GLU A 50 12.94 4.27 -0.83
C GLU A 50 13.43 4.54 -2.25
N ILE A 51 12.75 4.00 -3.27
CA ILE A 51 13.09 4.21 -4.68
C ILE A 51 13.09 5.71 -5.03
N LYS A 52 12.17 6.50 -4.48
CA LYS A 52 12.14 7.95 -4.71
C LYS A 52 13.39 8.63 -4.19
N ILE A 53 13.84 8.24 -2.99
CA ILE A 53 15.08 8.77 -2.40
C ILE A 53 16.28 8.36 -3.27
N GLU A 54 16.36 7.09 -3.68
CA GLU A 54 17.43 6.63 -4.57
C GLU A 54 17.42 7.34 -5.92
N ILE A 55 16.25 7.65 -6.49
CA ILE A 55 16.14 8.43 -7.73
C ILE A 55 16.70 9.83 -7.54
N ASP A 56 16.35 10.52 -6.46
CA ASP A 56 16.85 11.87 -6.16
C ASP A 56 18.38 11.85 -6.05
N GLU A 57 18.94 10.87 -5.32
CA GLU A 57 20.39 10.68 -5.20
C GLU A 57 21.07 10.44 -6.56
N GLN A 58 20.47 9.61 -7.42
CA GLN A 58 21.03 9.33 -8.75
C GLN A 58 20.91 10.52 -9.71
N LEU A 59 19.87 11.34 -9.59
CA LEU A 59 19.75 12.58 -10.37
C LEU A 59 20.82 13.60 -9.97
N ASP A 60 21.12 13.72 -8.68
CA ASP A 60 22.23 14.54 -8.20
C ASP A 60 23.57 14.01 -8.71
N ALA A 61 23.80 12.70 -8.65
CA ALA A 61 25.00 12.07 -9.19
C ALA A 61 25.14 12.29 -10.71
N LEU A 62 24.05 12.17 -11.47
CA LEU A 62 24.02 12.42 -12.90
C LEU A 62 24.33 13.89 -13.21
N SER A 63 23.73 14.83 -12.47
CA SER A 63 23.98 16.26 -12.63
C SER A 63 25.46 16.60 -12.43
N ASN A 64 26.07 16.05 -11.38
CA ASN A 64 27.50 16.22 -11.11
C ASN A 64 28.35 15.60 -12.23
N ALA A 65 28.02 14.39 -12.68
CA ALA A 65 28.75 13.70 -13.74
C ALA A 65 28.69 14.46 -15.08
N ILE A 66 27.55 15.08 -15.40
CA ILE A 66 27.39 15.94 -16.56
C ILE A 66 28.28 17.18 -16.44
N GLN A 67 28.32 17.82 -15.26
CA GLN A 67 29.15 19.00 -15.02
C GLN A 67 30.65 18.71 -15.12
N THR A 68 31.09 17.51 -14.73
CA THR A 68 32.49 17.07 -14.83
C THR A 68 32.81 16.36 -16.14
N GLU A 69 31.85 16.26 -17.07
CA GLU A 69 31.95 15.54 -18.35
C GLU A 69 32.39 14.06 -18.19
N ASP A 70 32.15 13.44 -17.03
CA ASP A 70 32.51 12.06 -16.75
C ASP A 70 31.51 11.10 -17.40
N GLN A 71 31.83 10.66 -18.61
CA GLN A 71 31.00 9.75 -19.40
C GLN A 71 30.74 8.41 -18.70
N THR A 72 31.65 7.94 -17.85
CA THR A 72 31.46 6.68 -17.13
C THR A 72 30.42 6.87 -16.04
N ALA A 73 30.56 7.92 -15.24
CA ALA A 73 29.61 8.26 -14.19
C ALA A 73 28.21 8.58 -14.76
N ILE A 74 28.13 9.27 -15.90
CA ILE A 74 26.86 9.50 -16.63
C ILE A 74 26.19 8.17 -16.99
N GLN A 75 26.94 7.23 -17.57
CA GLN A 75 26.38 5.95 -17.97
C GLN A 75 25.90 5.12 -16.76
N VAL A 76 26.68 5.11 -15.68
CA VAL A 76 26.32 4.40 -14.45
C VAL A 76 25.04 4.98 -13.83
N ALA A 77 24.97 6.29 -13.65
CA ALA A 77 23.79 6.94 -13.07
C ALA A 77 22.54 6.74 -13.96
N THR A 78 22.70 6.82 -15.29
CA THR A 78 21.60 6.59 -16.24
C THR A 78 21.09 5.15 -16.17
N ASN A 79 21.99 4.17 -16.15
CA ASN A 79 21.60 2.76 -16.01
C ASN A 79 20.85 2.54 -14.70
N LYS A 80 21.35 3.13 -13.60
CA LYS A 80 20.72 2.97 -12.30
C LYS A 80 19.33 3.61 -12.24
N LEU A 81 19.15 4.79 -12.82
CA LEU A 81 17.83 5.43 -12.96
C LEU A 81 16.86 4.57 -13.76
N GLN A 82 17.32 3.90 -14.83
CA GLN A 82 16.47 3.02 -15.62
C GLN A 82 16.05 1.76 -14.86
N GLU A 83 16.96 1.19 -14.05
CA GLU A 83 16.64 0.07 -13.14
C GLU A 83 15.58 0.48 -12.12
N LEU A 84 15.78 1.62 -11.42
CA LEU A 84 14.87 2.13 -10.40
C LEU A 84 13.48 2.46 -10.97
N HIS A 85 13.44 3.05 -12.16
CA HIS A 85 12.18 3.30 -12.86
C HIS A 85 11.44 1.99 -13.19
N THR A 86 12.15 0.96 -13.65
CA THR A 86 11.56 -0.34 -13.95
C THR A 86 11.05 -1.03 -12.68
N GLU A 87 11.80 -0.96 -11.59
CA GLU A 87 11.40 -1.50 -10.29
C GLU A 87 10.13 -0.79 -9.77
N SER A 88 10.06 0.54 -9.84
CA SER A 88 8.89 1.31 -9.42
C SER A 88 7.63 0.89 -10.18
N LEU A 89 7.71 0.73 -11.50
CA LEU A 89 6.58 0.29 -12.33
C LEU A 89 6.10 -1.12 -11.96
N GLN A 90 7.00 -2.02 -11.54
CA GLN A 90 6.63 -3.37 -11.11
C GLN A 90 5.92 -3.38 -9.76
N LEU A 91 6.13 -2.36 -8.92
CA LEU A 91 5.52 -2.24 -7.58
C LEU A 91 4.18 -1.51 -7.60
N GLU A 92 3.87 -0.74 -8.64
CA GLU A 92 2.60 -0.02 -8.80
C GLU A 92 1.44 -0.88 -9.33
N ILE A 93 1.71 -2.10 -9.81
CA ILE A 93 0.74 -3.06 -10.41
C ILE A 93 0.32 -4.12 -9.38
#